data_AF-A0A0Q7QBJ2-F1
#
_entry.id   AF-A0A0Q7QBJ2-F1
#
_cell.length_a   1.000
_cell.length_b   1.000
_cell.length_c   1.000
_cell.angle_alpha   90.00
_cell.angle_beta   90.00
_cell.angle_gamma   90.00
#
_symmetry.space_group_name_H-M   'P 1'
#
loop_
_entity.id
_entity.type
_entity.pdbx_description
1 polymer ?
#
loop_
_entity_poly.entity_id
_entity_poly.type
_entity_poly.pdbx_seq_one_letter_code
_entity_poly.pdbx_strand_id
1 'polypeptide(L)'
;MSEWHEVGGLRILHVERDGATTANLMFRVGQADELIGQRGITHLLEHLVLFPLGLRDHHSNGQTGSTVTNFHATGTPDEVVTFLQDVAASVRDLPGHRLASEKSILRTEAAQRSPWMFRELSQLRYGPRGEGVASYAELGLDQLTLPQVEWWRDHFLTADNAVLTVVGPALPEGLQLDLPRGEARPIEVVEPLLRRGRHFFASGTGGVLFRAFVERSTAATVLVELVSREMYQVLRLDAGYSYTAGCGYEPCDTTTAAIAGYADALEEQAGAMMGRLVDLLAELRWGRIEDSAVEEIVRRRLTAFEQPEFEVTLAGAEAFDRLIGATVLTTQQYRANLEAITPDDVRSLAAQVLDDLLVQVPAGTAIDWAGYAEVPAFSEHRVKADWIAASKDDPSALHVASTGLSWVGQHGEQITVEYGQCAACLAWPDGRRTLLGRDGFTLSVEPTLVEHGSEVVKAIDAAVPPQLVVRMAPRSPDAVPQPEPQQAPPPERKGWRRRRG
;
A
#
# COMPACT_ATOMS: atom_id res chain seq x y z
N MET A 1 19.03 -4.31 28.70
CA MET A 1 17.97 -5.31 28.98
C MET A 1 16.64 -4.66 28.65
N SER A 2 15.70 -5.39 28.05
CA SER A 2 14.34 -4.92 27.82
C SER A 2 13.36 -5.38 28.91
N GLU A 3 12.45 -4.51 29.32
CA GLU A 3 11.43 -4.80 30.33
C GLU A 3 10.06 -4.21 29.93
N TRP A 4 8.99 -4.96 30.22
CA TRP A 4 7.62 -4.50 30.04
C TRP A 4 7.08 -3.86 31.31
N HIS A 5 6.52 -2.67 31.17
CA HIS A 5 5.81 -1.94 32.21
C HIS A 5 4.37 -1.65 31.77
N GLU A 6 3.51 -1.38 32.76
CA GLU A 6 2.18 -0.86 32.52
C GLU A 6 1.97 0.40 33.38
N VAL A 7 1.70 1.52 32.73
CA VAL A 7 1.47 2.80 33.40
C VAL A 7 0.20 3.43 32.87
N GLY A 8 -0.78 3.68 33.74
CA GLY A 8 -2.07 4.25 33.33
C GLY A 8 -2.84 3.39 32.31
N GLY A 9 -2.59 2.07 32.28
CA GLY A 9 -3.17 1.14 31.32
C GLY A 9 -2.52 1.17 29.92
N LEU A 10 -1.43 1.92 29.74
CA LEU A 10 -0.57 1.87 28.56
C LEU A 10 0.56 0.87 28.78
N ARG A 11 0.76 -0.01 27.80
CA ARG A 11 1.87 -0.98 27.77
C ARG A 11 3.13 -0.28 27.27
N ILE A 12 4.23 -0.40 28.02
CA ILE A 12 5.50 0.25 27.72
C ILE A 12 6.61 -0.80 27.67
N LEU A 13 7.37 -0.84 26.58
CA LEU A 13 8.60 -1.62 26.47
C LEU A 13 9.79 -0.67 26.65
N HIS A 14 10.48 -0.79 27.78
CA HIS A 14 11.70 -0.03 28.07
C HIS A 14 12.93 -0.86 27.71
N VAL A 15 13.90 -0.25 27.04
CA VAL A 15 15.23 -0.81 26.80
C VAL A 15 16.26 0.11 27.46
N GLU A 16 16.93 -0.41 28.49
CA GLU A 16 17.99 0.33 29.18
C GLU A 16 19.20 0.54 28.26
N ARG A 17 19.54 1.81 28.00
CA ARG A 17 20.70 2.19 27.18
C ARG A 17 21.21 3.58 27.53
N ASP A 18 22.52 3.73 27.66
CA ASP A 18 23.16 5.04 27.83
C ASP A 18 22.93 5.96 26.63
N GLY A 19 22.76 7.26 26.90
CA GLY A 19 22.63 8.30 25.87
C GLY A 19 21.28 9.02 25.91
N ALA A 20 20.88 9.58 24.77
CA ALA A 20 19.59 10.24 24.61
C ALA A 20 18.44 9.24 24.76
N THR A 21 17.31 9.71 25.29
CA THR A 21 16.09 8.92 25.36
C THR A 21 15.34 9.03 24.05
N THR A 22 14.99 7.90 23.46
CA THR A 22 14.11 7.80 22.29
C THR A 22 12.83 7.10 22.70
N ALA A 23 11.68 7.66 22.34
CA ALA A 23 10.40 7.00 22.54
C ALA A 23 9.59 6.95 21.26
N ASN A 24 8.78 5.90 21.11
CA ASN A 24 7.88 5.72 19.98
C ASN A 24 6.52 5.21 20.46
N LEU A 25 5.51 6.07 20.41
CA LEU A 25 4.12 5.73 20.72
C LEU A 25 3.45 5.22 19.45
N MET A 26 3.10 3.94 19.42
CA MET A 26 2.47 3.29 18.28
C MET A 26 1.00 2.96 18.59
N PHE A 27 0.10 3.37 17.71
CA PHE A 27 -1.30 2.94 17.70
C PHE A 27 -1.51 1.90 16.62
N ARG A 28 -2.28 0.84 16.93
CA ARG A 28 -2.73 -0.10 15.91
C ARG A 28 -3.75 0.67 15.07
N VAL A 29 -3.38 1.13 13.87
CA VAL A 29 -3.69 2.45 13.32
C VAL A 29 -3.13 2.63 11.92
N GLY A 30 -3.53 1.90 10.88
CA GLY A 30 -2.90 2.01 9.58
C GLY A 30 -3.79 2.51 8.45
N GLN A 31 -3.15 2.82 7.32
CA GLN A 31 -3.85 3.10 6.06
C GLN A 31 -4.68 1.92 5.56
N ALA A 32 -4.27 0.68 5.87
CA ALA A 32 -4.94 -0.55 5.47
C ALA A 32 -6.34 -0.71 6.08
N ASP A 33 -6.62 -0.03 7.20
CA ASP A 33 -7.91 -0.11 7.89
C ASP A 33 -8.95 0.86 7.32
N GLU A 34 -8.53 1.79 6.46
CA GLU A 34 -9.40 2.81 5.92
C GLU A 34 -10.34 2.23 4.85
N LEU A 35 -11.57 2.73 4.82
CA LEU A 35 -12.43 2.54 3.66
C LEU A 35 -11.98 3.47 2.53
N ILE A 36 -12.09 3.03 1.27
CA ILE A 36 -11.71 3.86 0.11
C ILE A 36 -12.38 5.24 0.14
N GLY A 37 -13.66 5.30 0.50
CA GLY A 37 -14.41 6.55 0.59
C GLY A 37 -13.98 7.50 1.71
N GLN A 38 -13.11 7.04 2.62
CA GLN A 38 -12.57 7.78 3.76
C GLN A 38 -11.04 7.87 3.71
N ARG A 39 -10.42 7.54 2.57
CA ARG A 39 -8.95 7.51 2.46
C ARG A 39 -8.32 8.83 2.84
N GLY A 40 -7.27 8.73 3.66
CA GLY A 40 -6.56 9.85 4.26
C GLY A 40 -7.07 10.24 5.65
N ILE A 41 -8.06 9.55 6.22
CA ILE A 41 -8.57 9.89 7.56
C ILE A 41 -7.52 9.70 8.67
N THR A 42 -6.69 8.66 8.58
CA THR A 42 -5.63 8.38 9.57
C THR A 42 -4.50 9.39 9.45
N HIS A 43 -4.11 9.71 8.21
CA HIS A 43 -3.09 10.72 7.92
C HIS A 43 -3.55 12.14 8.31
N LEU A 44 -4.81 12.47 8.08
CA LEU A 44 -5.42 13.73 8.56
C LEU A 44 -5.45 13.80 10.09
N LEU A 45 -5.74 12.69 10.76
CA LEU A 45 -5.73 12.62 12.21
C LEU A 45 -4.31 12.84 12.76
N GLU A 46 -3.28 12.25 12.15
CA GLU A 46 -1.87 12.51 12.48
C GLU A 46 -1.53 14.00 12.43
N HIS A 47 -1.90 14.68 11.34
CA HIS A 47 -1.70 16.12 11.18
C HIS A 47 -2.38 16.94 12.27
N LEU A 48 -3.63 16.61 12.58
CA LEU A 48 -4.37 17.29 13.64
C LEU A 48 -3.73 17.08 15.01
N VAL A 49 -3.23 15.87 15.28
CA VAL A 49 -2.54 15.56 16.53
C VAL A 49 -1.23 16.34 16.66
N LEU A 50 -0.44 16.44 15.59
CA LEU A 50 0.85 17.13 15.60
C LEU A 50 0.77 18.65 15.52
N PHE A 51 -0.33 19.21 15.00
CA PHE A 51 -0.45 20.64 14.77
C PHE A 51 -0.13 21.51 16.00
N PRO A 52 -0.69 21.26 17.21
CA PRO A 52 -0.44 22.11 18.38
C PRO A 52 1.01 22.08 18.87
N LEU A 53 1.74 21.00 18.58
CA LEU A 53 3.12 20.79 19.00
C LEU A 53 4.10 21.62 18.15
N GLY A 54 3.66 22.04 16.96
CA GLY A 54 4.37 22.98 16.09
C GLY A 54 5.78 22.50 15.77
N LEU A 55 5.93 21.33 15.13
CA LEU A 55 7.17 20.72 14.60
C LEU A 55 8.45 21.46 15.02
N ARG A 56 8.80 21.35 16.31
CA ARG A 56 10.02 21.92 16.86
C ARG A 56 11.12 20.88 16.66
N ASP A 57 12.01 21.17 15.71
CA ASP A 57 13.22 20.42 15.38
C ASP A 57 13.05 19.00 14.80
N HIS A 58 14.05 18.56 14.04
CA HIS A 58 14.13 17.27 13.35
C HIS A 58 14.17 16.03 14.28
N HIS A 59 13.88 16.21 15.57
CA HIS A 59 13.99 15.20 16.61
C HIS A 59 12.63 14.67 17.09
N SER A 60 11.52 15.21 16.57
CA SER A 60 10.16 14.72 16.80
C SER A 60 9.37 14.65 15.49
N ASN A 61 8.64 13.55 15.27
CA ASN A 61 7.82 13.38 14.06
C ASN A 61 6.70 12.36 14.29
N GLY A 62 5.67 12.41 13.43
CA GLY A 62 4.69 11.35 13.28
C GLY A 62 4.85 10.63 11.94
N GLN A 63 4.30 9.42 11.87
CA GLN A 63 4.20 8.72 10.59
C GLN A 63 3.02 7.75 10.60
N THR A 64 2.18 7.85 9.59
CA THR A 64 1.17 6.85 9.25
C THR A 64 1.73 5.80 8.30
N GLY A 65 1.79 4.53 8.74
CA GLY A 65 2.14 3.37 7.91
C GLY A 65 0.92 2.57 7.44
N SER A 66 1.14 1.41 6.78
CA SER A 66 0.06 0.52 6.36
C SER A 66 -0.77 -0.01 7.53
N THR A 67 -0.12 -0.37 8.64
CA THR A 67 -0.73 -1.11 9.76
C THR A 67 -0.77 -0.31 11.07
N VAL A 68 0.15 0.64 11.24
CA VAL A 68 0.32 1.40 12.48
C VAL A 68 0.59 2.87 12.19
N THR A 69 0.19 3.72 13.13
CA THR A 69 0.50 5.15 13.14
C THR A 69 1.32 5.41 14.39
N ASN A 70 2.43 6.11 14.22
CA ASN A 70 3.37 6.31 15.31
C ASN A 70 3.75 7.78 15.51
N PHE A 71 4.11 8.12 16.73
CA PHE A 71 4.62 9.41 17.14
C PHE A 71 5.92 9.17 17.92
N HIS A 72 7.02 9.71 17.43
CA HIS A 72 8.34 9.47 18.02
C HIS A 72 9.07 10.76 18.36
N ALA A 73 9.89 10.69 19.41
CA ALA A 73 10.78 11.76 19.81
C ALA A 73 12.11 11.20 20.33
N THR A 74 13.20 11.93 20.11
CA THR A 74 14.51 11.67 20.71
C THR A 74 15.05 12.92 21.38
N GLY A 75 15.50 12.82 22.62
CA GLY A 75 16.04 13.96 23.36
C GLY A 75 16.39 13.63 24.80
N THR A 76 16.33 14.64 25.66
CA THR A 76 16.35 14.44 27.11
C THR A 76 15.07 13.75 27.60
N PRO A 77 15.08 13.07 28.76
CA PRO A 77 13.87 12.45 29.32
C PRO A 77 12.69 13.43 29.44
N ASP A 78 12.93 14.67 29.87
CA ASP A 78 11.89 15.69 30.05
C ASP A 78 11.28 16.15 28.71
N GLU A 79 12.11 16.30 27.67
CA GLU A 79 11.64 16.64 26.32
C GLU A 79 10.75 15.53 25.74
N VAL A 80 11.14 14.26 25.95
CA VAL A 80 10.37 13.10 25.50
C VAL A 80 9.03 13.00 26.24
N VAL A 81 9.03 13.16 27.57
CA VAL A 81 7.80 13.14 28.37
C VAL A 81 6.86 14.28 27.95
N THR A 82 7.39 15.49 27.76
CA THR A 82 6.61 16.66 27.31
C THR A 82 5.97 16.39 25.96
N PHE A 83 6.74 15.91 24.98
CA PHE A 83 6.22 15.56 23.66
C PHE A 83 5.07 14.53 23.73
N LEU A 84 5.27 13.44 24.47
CA LEU A 84 4.25 12.38 24.58
C LEU A 84 2.99 12.87 25.31
N GLN A 85 3.13 13.72 26.32
CA GLN A 85 2.00 14.33 27.03
C GLN A 85 1.23 15.30 26.12
N ASP A 86 1.93 16.08 25.29
CA ASP A 86 1.31 16.97 24.31
C ASP A 86 0.58 16.19 23.21
N VAL A 87 1.17 15.08 22.72
CA VAL A 87 0.47 14.14 21.81
C VAL A 87 -0.80 13.62 22.47
N ALA A 88 -0.73 13.12 23.70
CA ALA A 88 -1.90 12.60 24.40
C ALA A 88 -2.98 13.67 24.63
N ALA A 89 -2.58 14.90 24.97
CA ALA A 89 -3.50 16.02 25.12
C ALA A 89 -4.19 16.38 23.80
N SER A 90 -3.44 16.43 22.70
CA SER A 90 -3.96 16.69 21.35
C SER A 90 -4.90 15.58 20.87
N VAL A 91 -4.61 14.31 21.21
CA VAL A 91 -5.54 13.20 20.98
C VAL A 91 -6.86 13.44 21.71
N ARG A 92 -6.83 13.82 22.99
CA ARG A 92 -8.07 14.08 23.76
C ARG A 92 -8.89 15.24 23.20
N ASP A 93 -8.24 16.31 22.76
CA ASP A 93 -8.86 17.52 22.26
C ASP A 93 -8.28 17.92 20.90
N LEU A 94 -8.83 17.33 19.83
CA LEU A 94 -8.37 17.59 18.48
C LEU A 94 -8.61 19.05 18.09
N PRO A 95 -7.66 19.73 17.42
CA PRO A 95 -7.83 21.10 16.97
C PRO A 95 -8.77 21.18 15.77
N GLY A 96 -10.06 20.93 15.96
CA GLY A 96 -11.05 20.82 14.87
C GLY A 96 -11.17 22.07 13.99
N HIS A 97 -10.80 23.24 14.51
CA HIS A 97 -10.71 24.49 13.75
C HIS A 97 -9.67 24.45 12.63
N ARG A 98 -8.69 23.54 12.68
CA ARG A 98 -7.66 23.33 11.66
C ARG A 98 -8.03 22.36 10.56
N LEU A 99 -9.14 21.61 10.71
CA LEU A 99 -9.53 20.54 9.79
C LEU A 99 -9.46 20.96 8.31
N ALA A 100 -10.01 22.12 7.96
CA ALA A 100 -10.03 22.61 6.58
C ALA A 100 -8.62 22.97 6.06
N SER A 101 -7.76 23.50 6.92
CA SER A 101 -6.38 23.87 6.60
C SER A 101 -5.51 22.62 6.41
N GLU A 102 -5.59 21.65 7.33
CA GLU A 102 -4.81 20.41 7.23
C GLU A 102 -5.16 19.60 5.99
N LYS A 103 -6.46 19.49 5.64
CA LYS A 103 -6.86 18.89 4.37
C LYS A 103 -6.21 19.55 3.15
N SER A 104 -6.05 20.87 3.20
CA SER A 104 -5.43 21.62 2.10
C SER A 104 -3.93 21.39 2.03
N ILE A 105 -3.25 21.28 3.17
CA ILE A 105 -1.83 20.92 3.28
C ILE A 105 -1.61 19.51 2.71
N LEU A 106 -2.42 18.53 3.13
CA LEU A 106 -2.35 17.15 2.64
C LEU A 106 -2.50 17.03 1.13
N ARG A 107 -3.38 17.84 0.51
CA ARG A 107 -3.49 17.89 -0.96
C ARG A 107 -2.21 18.39 -1.61
N THR A 108 -1.58 19.42 -1.03
CA THR A 108 -0.31 19.95 -1.52
C THR A 108 0.80 18.90 -1.40
N GLU A 109 0.86 18.18 -0.28
CA GLU A 109 1.81 17.07 -0.11
C GLU A 109 1.57 15.96 -1.11
N ALA A 110 0.32 15.53 -1.29
CA ALA A 110 -0.04 14.48 -2.26
C ALA A 110 0.36 14.86 -3.70
N ALA A 111 0.28 16.14 -4.07
CA ALA A 111 0.71 16.63 -5.38
C ALA A 111 2.24 16.64 -5.56
N GLN A 112 3.01 16.70 -4.47
CA GLN A 112 4.48 16.69 -4.48
C GLN A 112 5.08 15.30 -4.22
N ARG A 113 4.27 14.37 -3.71
CA ARG A 113 4.71 13.04 -3.30
C ARG A 113 5.00 12.19 -4.54
N SER A 114 6.25 11.72 -4.64
CA SER A 114 6.59 10.64 -5.57
C SER A 114 5.77 9.39 -5.22
N PRO A 115 5.29 8.61 -6.20
CA PRO A 115 4.59 7.35 -5.91
C PRO A 115 5.43 6.49 -4.97
N TRP A 116 4.85 6.05 -3.85
CA TRP A 116 5.53 5.11 -2.97
C TRP A 116 5.92 3.87 -3.77
N MET A 117 7.18 3.48 -3.63
CA MET A 117 7.72 2.26 -4.21
C MET A 117 6.82 1.08 -3.78
N PHE A 118 6.46 0.19 -4.70
CA PHE A 118 5.58 -0.97 -4.47
C PHE A 118 4.05 -0.75 -4.35
N ARG A 119 3.51 0.47 -4.45
CA ARG A 119 2.04 0.68 -4.39
C ARG A 119 1.26 -0.18 -5.40
N GLU A 120 1.65 -0.13 -6.67
CA GLU A 120 0.93 -0.87 -7.72
C GLU A 120 0.94 -2.39 -7.45
N LEU A 121 2.03 -2.93 -6.89
CA LEU A 121 2.14 -4.34 -6.51
C LEU A 121 1.13 -4.74 -5.42
N SER A 122 1.02 -3.95 -4.36
CA SER A 122 0.05 -4.19 -3.28
C SER A 122 -1.39 -3.98 -3.76
N GLN A 123 -1.62 -2.98 -4.62
CA GLN A 123 -2.91 -2.73 -5.25
C GLN A 123 -3.38 -3.90 -6.11
N LEU A 124 -2.51 -4.45 -6.97
CA LEU A 124 -2.87 -5.58 -7.82
C LEU A 124 -3.10 -6.86 -6.99
N ARG A 125 -2.36 -7.04 -5.89
CA ARG A 125 -2.51 -8.23 -5.04
C ARG A 125 -3.78 -8.21 -4.20
N TYR A 126 -4.14 -7.08 -3.58
CA TYR A 126 -5.24 -7.01 -2.60
C TYR A 126 -6.41 -6.11 -3.01
N GLY A 127 -6.30 -5.39 -4.14
CA GLY A 127 -7.31 -4.44 -4.58
C GLY A 127 -7.56 -3.36 -3.51
N PRO A 128 -8.80 -2.86 -3.37
CA PRO A 128 -9.14 -1.80 -2.43
C PRO A 128 -9.38 -2.30 -0.99
N ARG A 129 -8.64 -3.32 -0.54
CA ARG A 129 -8.77 -3.92 0.80
C ARG A 129 -7.39 -4.21 1.40
N GLY A 130 -7.29 -4.22 2.73
CA GLY A 130 -6.05 -4.50 3.45
C GLY A 130 -4.86 -3.69 2.93
N GLU A 131 -3.73 -4.36 2.70
CA GLU A 131 -2.49 -3.74 2.20
C GLU A 131 -2.65 -3.01 0.86
N GLY A 132 -3.65 -3.36 0.05
CA GLY A 132 -3.89 -2.68 -1.23
C GLY A 132 -4.48 -1.28 -1.04
N VAL A 133 -5.17 -1.01 0.08
CA VAL A 133 -5.80 0.27 0.38
C VAL A 133 -4.78 1.41 0.36
N ALA A 134 -3.62 1.22 0.99
CA ALA A 134 -2.48 2.15 1.04
C ALA A 134 -2.09 2.69 -0.36
N SER A 135 -2.40 1.94 -1.40
CA SER A 135 -2.05 2.21 -2.79
C SER A 135 -3.06 3.07 -3.56
N TYR A 136 -4.19 3.42 -2.95
CA TYR A 136 -5.16 4.37 -3.49
C TYR A 136 -4.86 5.80 -3.05
N ALA A 137 -5.25 6.77 -3.88
CA ALA A 137 -5.15 8.18 -3.52
C ALA A 137 -6.11 8.52 -2.37
N GLU A 138 -5.78 9.55 -1.60
CA GLU A 138 -6.56 10.04 -0.45
C GLU A 138 -7.79 10.85 -0.91
N LEU A 139 -8.59 10.27 -1.81
CA LEU A 139 -9.71 10.94 -2.47
C LEU A 139 -10.87 11.22 -1.51
N GLY A 140 -10.91 10.55 -0.36
CA GLY A 140 -11.92 10.75 0.68
C GLY A 140 -11.72 12.02 1.51
N LEU A 141 -10.54 12.65 1.47
CA LEU A 141 -10.17 13.75 2.38
C LEU A 141 -11.16 14.91 2.39
N ASP A 142 -11.63 15.35 1.21
CA ASP A 142 -12.43 16.57 1.10
C ASP A 142 -13.77 16.47 1.82
N GLN A 143 -14.37 15.29 1.86
CA GLN A 143 -15.67 15.05 2.46
C GLN A 143 -15.63 14.68 3.95
N LEU A 144 -14.45 14.40 4.51
CA LEU A 144 -14.32 14.04 5.93
C LEU A 144 -14.82 15.15 6.86
N THR A 145 -15.73 14.84 7.75
CA THR A 145 -16.24 15.79 8.75
C THR A 145 -15.50 15.64 10.07
N LEU A 146 -15.48 16.69 10.89
CA LEU A 146 -14.87 16.60 12.23
C LEU A 146 -15.45 15.43 13.05
N PRO A 147 -16.78 15.20 13.10
CA PRO A 147 -17.33 14.04 13.82
C PRO A 147 -16.84 12.67 13.31
N GLN A 148 -16.54 12.54 12.01
CA GLN A 148 -15.97 11.30 11.46
C GLN A 148 -14.52 11.11 11.92
N VAL A 149 -13.72 12.18 11.93
CA VAL A 149 -12.33 12.15 12.40
C VAL A 149 -12.27 11.89 13.91
N GLU A 150 -13.16 12.52 14.68
CA GLU A 150 -13.33 12.28 16.12
C GLU A 150 -13.74 10.84 16.41
N TRP A 151 -14.69 10.30 15.65
CA TRP A 151 -15.07 8.89 15.77
C TRP A 151 -13.89 7.96 15.47
N TRP A 152 -13.12 8.25 14.41
CA TRP A 152 -11.93 7.47 14.05
C TRP A 152 -10.88 7.49 15.17
N ARG A 153 -10.61 8.67 15.73
CA ARG A 153 -9.75 8.86 16.90
C ARG A 153 -10.25 8.04 18.09
N ASP A 154 -11.52 8.17 18.48
CA ASP A 154 -12.09 7.46 19.63
C ASP A 154 -12.03 5.94 19.45
N HIS A 155 -12.05 5.47 18.21
CA HIS A 155 -12.01 4.05 17.89
C HIS A 155 -10.60 3.45 17.90
N PHE A 156 -9.58 4.25 17.57
CA PHE A 156 -8.21 3.75 17.33
C PHE A 156 -7.11 4.38 18.18
N LEU A 157 -7.18 5.67 18.52
CA LEU A 157 -6.13 6.36 19.29
C LEU A 157 -6.43 6.25 20.80
N THR A 158 -6.41 5.02 21.29
CA THR A 158 -6.73 4.66 22.69
C THR A 158 -5.57 3.94 23.35
N ALA A 159 -5.46 4.02 24.68
CA ALA A 159 -4.41 3.33 25.45
C ALA A 159 -4.43 1.80 25.22
N ASP A 160 -5.62 1.21 25.12
CA ASP A 160 -5.83 -0.22 24.87
C ASP A 160 -5.39 -0.67 23.48
N ASN A 161 -5.33 0.28 22.54
CA ASN A 161 -4.92 0.07 21.16
C ASN A 161 -3.53 0.66 20.86
N ALA A 162 -2.74 0.89 21.91
CA ALA A 162 -1.41 1.48 21.83
C ALA A 162 -0.33 0.64 22.52
N VAL A 163 0.91 0.92 22.15
CA VAL A 163 2.13 0.49 22.83
C VAL A 163 3.16 1.61 22.74
N LEU A 164 3.96 1.79 23.78
CA LEU A 164 5.07 2.74 23.80
C LEU A 164 6.39 1.97 23.89
N THR A 165 7.35 2.28 23.03
CA THR A 165 8.75 1.90 23.29
C THR A 165 9.50 3.08 23.87
N VAL A 166 10.40 2.80 24.81
CA VAL A 166 11.34 3.78 25.38
C VAL A 166 12.72 3.16 25.37
N VAL A 167 13.69 3.82 24.75
CA VAL A 167 15.11 3.42 24.74
C VAL A 167 15.88 4.54 25.42
N GLY A 168 16.50 4.26 26.56
CA GLY A 168 17.19 5.27 27.36
C GLY A 168 17.66 4.73 28.70
N PRO A 169 18.43 5.51 29.49
CA PRO A 169 19.13 5.01 30.69
C PRO A 169 18.18 4.60 31.81
N ALA A 170 16.96 5.15 31.82
CA ALA A 170 15.89 4.77 32.73
C ALA A 170 14.54 5.09 32.08
N LEU A 171 13.47 4.48 32.59
CA LEU A 171 12.12 4.93 32.28
C LEU A 171 11.94 6.36 32.83
N PRO A 172 11.58 7.36 32.00
CA PRO A 172 11.48 8.75 32.43
C PRO A 172 10.52 8.94 33.62
N GLU A 173 10.95 9.70 34.63
CA GLU A 173 10.09 10.08 35.74
C GLU A 173 8.89 10.91 35.24
N GLY A 174 7.71 10.71 35.83
CA GLY A 174 6.51 11.43 35.44
C GLY A 174 5.89 10.99 34.10
N LEU A 175 6.41 9.94 33.45
CA LEU A 175 5.81 9.36 32.26
C LEU A 175 4.43 8.76 32.58
N GLN A 176 3.40 9.56 32.32
CA GLN A 176 2.00 9.15 32.39
C GLN A 176 1.26 9.84 31.24
N LEU A 177 0.65 9.02 30.37
CA LEU A 177 -0.11 9.51 29.23
C LEU A 177 -1.60 9.31 29.49
N ASP A 178 -2.35 10.40 29.52
CA ASP A 178 -3.80 10.38 29.71
C ASP A 178 -4.53 10.09 28.39
N LEU A 179 -4.27 8.93 27.78
CA LEU A 179 -4.93 8.54 26.54
C LEU A 179 -6.37 8.07 26.80
N PRO A 180 -7.33 8.30 25.86
CA PRO A 180 -8.66 7.72 25.95
C PRO A 180 -8.60 6.19 26.12
N ARG A 181 -9.58 5.64 26.85
CA ARG A 181 -9.75 4.18 26.99
C ARG A 181 -10.62 3.65 25.86
N GLY A 182 -10.37 2.41 25.44
CA GLY A 182 -11.09 1.79 24.33
C GLY A 182 -10.89 0.29 24.29
N GLU A 183 -10.69 -0.24 23.09
CA GLU A 183 -10.50 -1.67 22.84
C GLU A 183 -9.30 -1.86 21.91
N ALA A 184 -8.54 -2.93 22.13
CA ALA A 184 -7.54 -3.37 21.17
C ALA A 184 -8.21 -3.74 19.84
N ARG A 185 -7.64 -3.28 18.72
CA ARG A 185 -8.14 -3.55 17.38
C ARG A 185 -7.23 -4.57 16.69
N PRO A 186 -7.75 -5.72 16.23
CA PRO A 186 -6.98 -6.64 15.41
C PRO A 186 -6.83 -6.09 14.00
N ILE A 187 -5.85 -6.63 13.26
CA ILE A 187 -5.74 -6.41 11.81
C ILE A 187 -6.80 -7.26 11.12
N GLU A 188 -7.56 -6.69 10.18
CA GLU A 188 -8.45 -7.46 9.30
C GLU A 188 -7.61 -8.33 8.37
N VAL A 189 -7.78 -9.65 8.46
CA VAL A 189 -7.17 -10.59 7.50
C VAL A 189 -7.98 -10.57 6.21
N VAL A 190 -7.34 -10.17 5.12
CA VAL A 190 -7.95 -10.06 3.79
C VAL A 190 -7.34 -11.09 2.86
N GLU A 191 -8.20 -11.88 2.21
CA GLU A 191 -7.76 -12.80 1.17
C GLU A 191 -7.21 -12.04 -0.04
N PRO A 192 -6.06 -12.44 -0.61
CA PRO A 192 -5.53 -11.84 -1.82
C PRO A 192 -6.53 -11.96 -2.99
N LEU A 193 -6.66 -10.88 -3.74
CA LEU A 193 -7.44 -10.84 -4.98
C LEU A 193 -6.75 -11.62 -6.09
N LEU A 194 -5.46 -11.34 -6.29
CA LEU A 194 -4.68 -11.99 -7.33
C LEU A 194 -4.31 -13.41 -6.87
N ARG A 195 -4.84 -14.40 -7.60
CA ARG A 195 -4.58 -15.82 -7.32
C ARG A 195 -3.09 -16.10 -7.23
N ARG A 196 -2.74 -17.06 -6.37
CA ARG A 196 -1.35 -17.50 -6.24
C ARG A 196 -0.74 -17.89 -7.59
N GLY A 197 0.48 -17.45 -7.83
CA GLY A 197 1.22 -17.71 -9.05
C GLY A 197 2.20 -16.60 -9.38
N ARG A 198 3.02 -16.84 -10.40
CA ARG A 198 3.99 -15.88 -10.93
C ARG A 198 3.28 -14.94 -11.89
N HIS A 199 3.21 -13.67 -11.55
CA HIS A 199 2.52 -12.65 -12.33
C HIS A 199 3.43 -11.48 -12.68
N PHE A 200 3.14 -10.79 -13.78
CA PHE A 200 3.83 -9.57 -14.14
C PHE A 200 2.89 -8.50 -14.72
N PHE A 201 3.33 -7.25 -14.68
CA PHE A 201 2.71 -6.14 -15.40
C PHE A 201 3.79 -5.13 -15.82
N ALA A 202 3.54 -4.37 -16.88
CA ALA A 202 4.48 -3.40 -17.41
C ALA A 202 4.10 -1.97 -16.98
N SER A 203 5.02 -1.26 -16.31
CA SER A 203 4.82 0.11 -15.83
C SER A 203 6.16 0.83 -15.59
N GLY A 204 6.20 2.15 -15.79
CA GLY A 204 7.40 2.97 -15.61
C GLY A 204 8.49 2.74 -16.67
N THR A 205 9.63 3.42 -16.55
CA THR A 205 10.69 3.40 -17.59
C THR A 205 12.06 2.89 -17.11
N GLY A 206 12.33 2.83 -15.80
CA GLY A 206 13.71 2.67 -15.32
C GLY A 206 14.00 1.57 -14.30
N GLY A 207 13.01 0.87 -13.74
CA GLY A 207 13.27 -0.08 -12.64
C GLY A 207 12.39 -1.31 -12.67
N VAL A 208 12.86 -2.37 -12.01
CA VAL A 208 12.09 -3.59 -11.76
C VAL A 208 11.77 -3.65 -10.28
N LEU A 209 10.51 -3.90 -9.98
CA LEU A 209 10.03 -4.11 -8.62
C LEU A 209 9.45 -5.51 -8.55
N PHE A 210 9.60 -6.18 -7.43
CA PHE A 210 8.87 -7.41 -7.17
C PHE A 210 8.36 -7.47 -5.74
N ARG A 211 7.27 -8.20 -5.54
CA ARG A 211 6.70 -8.45 -4.22
C ARG A 211 6.13 -9.86 -4.14
N ALA A 212 6.35 -10.52 -3.00
CA ALA A 212 5.72 -11.78 -2.64
C ALA A 212 5.25 -11.71 -1.19
N PHE A 213 4.26 -12.54 -0.85
CA PHE A 213 3.72 -12.64 0.51
C PHE A 213 3.99 -14.03 1.06
N VAL A 214 4.52 -14.08 2.28
CA VAL A 214 5.07 -15.29 2.89
C VAL A 214 4.56 -15.42 4.32
N GLU A 215 4.52 -16.66 4.81
CA GLU A 215 4.34 -16.86 6.25
C GLU A 215 5.53 -16.26 7.01
N ARG A 216 5.22 -15.58 8.11
CA ARG A 216 6.22 -14.95 8.96
C ARG A 216 7.13 -16.00 9.58
N SER A 217 8.43 -15.88 9.35
CA SER A 217 9.41 -16.79 9.93
C SER A 217 10.80 -16.18 9.99
N THR A 218 11.63 -16.66 10.92
CA THR A 218 13.05 -16.33 10.98
C THR A 218 13.77 -16.74 9.67
N ALA A 219 13.39 -17.88 9.08
CA ALA A 219 13.92 -18.34 7.80
C ALA A 219 13.64 -17.37 6.64
N ALA A 220 12.44 -16.78 6.57
CA ALA A 220 12.10 -15.77 5.57
C ALA A 220 13.02 -14.54 5.65
N THR A 221 13.36 -14.10 6.87
CA THR A 221 14.28 -12.97 7.03
C THR A 221 15.71 -13.30 6.58
N VAL A 222 16.16 -14.56 6.70
CA VAL A 222 17.46 -15.03 6.16
C VAL A 222 17.40 -15.10 4.63
N LEU A 223 16.30 -15.59 4.06
CA LEU A 223 16.08 -15.61 2.61
C LEU A 223 16.14 -14.19 2.03
N VAL A 224 15.48 -13.21 2.65
CA VAL A 224 15.51 -11.81 2.17
C VAL A 224 16.93 -11.25 2.14
N GLU A 225 17.72 -11.51 3.17
CA GLU A 225 19.12 -11.06 3.22
C GLU A 225 19.99 -11.75 2.16
N LEU A 226 19.75 -13.05 1.91
CA LEU A 226 20.39 -13.78 0.83
C LEU A 226 20.04 -13.18 -0.53
N VAL A 227 18.75 -13.01 -0.84
CA VAL A 227 18.28 -12.44 -2.11
C VAL A 227 18.84 -11.02 -2.29
N SER A 228 18.81 -10.19 -1.25
CA SER A 228 19.36 -8.83 -1.30
C SER A 228 20.86 -8.82 -1.58
N ARG A 229 21.62 -9.76 -0.98
CA ARG A 229 23.05 -9.92 -1.22
C ARG A 229 23.33 -10.34 -2.67
N GLU A 230 22.61 -11.33 -3.18
CA GLU A 230 22.79 -11.81 -4.55
C GLU A 230 22.41 -10.73 -5.57
N MET A 231 21.32 -9.99 -5.33
CA MET A 231 20.96 -8.83 -6.17
C MET A 231 22.06 -7.78 -6.19
N TYR A 232 22.62 -7.44 -5.02
CA TYR A 232 23.71 -6.46 -4.93
C TYR A 232 24.97 -6.94 -5.68
N GLN A 233 25.36 -8.20 -5.51
CA GLN A 233 26.52 -8.75 -6.21
C GLN A 233 26.32 -8.73 -7.73
N VAL A 234 25.20 -9.29 -8.19
CA VAL A 234 24.95 -9.53 -9.61
C VAL A 234 24.61 -8.24 -10.37
N LEU A 235 23.74 -7.40 -9.81
CA LEU A 235 23.21 -6.23 -10.55
C LEU A 235 24.09 -5.00 -10.39
N ARG A 236 24.79 -4.86 -9.27
CA ARG A 236 25.62 -3.68 -8.98
C ARG A 236 27.10 -3.95 -9.15
N LEU A 237 27.66 -4.98 -8.53
CA LEU A 237 29.11 -5.20 -8.57
C LEU A 237 29.59 -5.81 -9.89
N ASP A 238 28.94 -6.88 -10.35
CA ASP A 238 29.40 -7.62 -11.53
C ASP A 238 28.98 -6.94 -12.84
N ALA A 239 27.72 -6.50 -12.92
CA ALA A 239 27.14 -5.97 -14.15
C ALA A 239 27.12 -4.44 -14.23
N GLY A 240 27.18 -3.74 -13.09
CA GLY A 240 27.14 -2.27 -13.03
C GLY A 240 25.84 -1.64 -13.54
N TYR A 241 24.74 -2.39 -13.58
CA TYR A 241 23.46 -1.92 -14.10
C TYR A 241 22.67 -1.05 -13.12
N SER A 242 22.79 -1.37 -11.82
CA SER A 242 21.98 -0.77 -10.76
C SER A 242 22.86 -0.11 -9.69
N TYR A 243 22.43 1.05 -9.22
CA TYR A 243 23.01 1.70 -8.05
C TYR A 243 22.32 1.24 -6.77
N THR A 244 21.00 1.06 -6.79
CA THR A 244 20.19 0.60 -5.67
C THR A 244 19.51 -0.71 -6.03
N ALA A 245 20.07 -1.83 -5.54
CA ALA A 245 19.50 -3.16 -5.67
C ALA A 245 19.40 -3.84 -4.29
N GLY A 246 18.21 -4.30 -3.91
CA GLY A 246 18.04 -4.99 -2.64
C GLY A 246 16.60 -5.41 -2.35
N CYS A 247 16.43 -6.09 -1.22
CA CYS A 247 15.13 -6.57 -0.74
C CYS A 247 14.89 -6.22 0.73
N GLY A 248 13.62 -6.04 1.09
CA GLY A 248 13.14 -5.85 2.45
C GLY A 248 12.15 -6.94 2.87
N TYR A 249 11.98 -7.05 4.18
CA TYR A 249 10.99 -7.89 4.84
C TYR A 249 10.06 -7.00 5.67
N GLU A 250 8.77 -7.05 5.39
CA GLU A 250 7.76 -6.19 6.03
C GLU A 250 6.63 -7.04 6.63
N PRO A 251 6.53 -7.18 7.96
CA PRO A 251 5.35 -7.78 8.57
C PRO A 251 4.08 -7.02 8.16
N CYS A 252 3.09 -7.72 7.62
CA CYS A 252 1.81 -7.13 7.23
C CYS A 252 0.76 -7.38 8.32
N ASP A 253 0.71 -8.62 8.83
CA ASP A 253 -0.20 -9.04 9.89
C ASP A 253 0.44 -10.03 10.88
N THR A 254 -0.39 -10.74 11.66
CA THR A 254 0.06 -11.68 12.69
C THR A 254 0.77 -12.92 12.13
N THR A 255 0.55 -13.25 10.86
CA THR A 255 0.98 -14.49 10.21
C THR A 255 1.69 -14.28 8.87
N THR A 256 1.47 -13.15 8.20
CA THR A 256 1.99 -12.86 6.87
C THR A 256 2.94 -11.67 6.87
N ALA A 257 3.99 -11.78 6.08
CA ALA A 257 4.91 -10.70 5.75
C ALA A 257 5.06 -10.57 4.24
N ALA A 258 5.42 -9.38 3.78
CA ALA A 258 5.83 -9.14 2.41
C ALA A 258 7.35 -9.19 2.29
N ILE A 259 7.81 -9.79 1.19
CA ILE A 259 9.17 -9.63 0.67
C ILE A 259 9.06 -8.72 -0.53
N ALA A 260 9.75 -7.58 -0.50
CA ALA A 260 9.71 -6.58 -1.56
C ALA A 260 11.12 -6.25 -2.03
N GLY A 261 11.36 -6.29 -3.34
CA GLY A 261 12.68 -6.06 -3.92
C GLY A 261 12.66 -5.05 -5.06
N TYR A 262 13.68 -4.21 -5.12
CA TYR A 262 13.83 -3.17 -6.13
C TYR A 262 15.23 -3.21 -6.75
N ALA A 263 15.29 -2.95 -8.04
CA ALA A 263 16.52 -2.61 -8.75
C ALA A 263 16.25 -1.44 -9.71
N ASP A 264 17.06 -0.40 -9.61
CA ASP A 264 17.09 0.72 -10.55
C ASP A 264 17.99 0.44 -11.75
N ALA A 265 17.71 1.10 -12.87
CA ALA A 265 18.56 1.12 -14.05
C ALA A 265 18.33 2.42 -14.83
N LEU A 266 19.32 2.79 -15.65
CA LEU A 266 19.09 3.74 -16.74
C LEU A 266 18.17 3.11 -17.78
N GLU A 267 17.38 3.92 -18.49
CA GLU A 267 16.40 3.45 -19.48
C GLU A 267 17.07 2.56 -20.54
N GLU A 268 18.28 2.90 -21.00
CA GLU A 268 19.00 2.11 -21.99
C GLU A 268 19.50 0.74 -21.46
N GLN A 269 19.60 0.60 -20.13
CA GLN A 269 20.06 -0.63 -19.47
C GLN A 269 18.92 -1.42 -18.81
N ALA A 270 17.70 -0.89 -18.78
CA ALA A 270 16.57 -1.47 -18.08
C ALA A 270 16.23 -2.89 -18.57
N GLY A 271 16.30 -3.14 -19.88
CA GLY A 271 16.07 -4.47 -20.45
C GLY A 271 17.13 -5.51 -20.04
N ALA A 272 18.40 -5.13 -20.02
CA ALA A 272 19.50 -6.01 -19.62
C ALA A 272 19.47 -6.30 -18.11
N MET A 273 19.20 -5.26 -17.30
CA MET A 273 19.01 -5.39 -15.85
C MET A 273 17.84 -6.32 -15.52
N MET A 274 16.70 -6.11 -16.18
CA MET A 274 15.51 -6.96 -16.03
C MET A 274 15.82 -8.42 -16.35
N GLY A 275 16.44 -8.69 -17.51
CA GLY A 275 16.83 -10.05 -17.88
C GLY A 275 17.72 -10.70 -16.82
N ARG A 276 18.72 -9.96 -16.33
CA ARG A 276 19.63 -10.48 -15.30
C ARG A 276 18.95 -10.73 -13.96
N LEU A 277 18.01 -9.88 -13.55
CA LEU A 277 17.23 -10.09 -12.34
C LEU A 277 16.29 -11.29 -12.48
N VAL A 278 15.61 -11.44 -13.62
CA VAL A 278 14.74 -12.61 -13.89
C VAL A 278 15.55 -13.90 -13.87
N ASP A 279 16.75 -13.90 -14.46
CA ASP A 279 17.67 -15.04 -14.41
C ASP A 279 18.06 -15.36 -12.97
N LEU A 280 18.48 -14.37 -12.17
CA LEU A 280 18.81 -14.56 -10.76
C LEU A 280 17.64 -15.16 -9.97
N LEU A 281 16.43 -14.63 -10.13
CA LEU A 281 15.24 -15.15 -9.47
C LEU A 281 14.93 -16.59 -9.92
N ALA A 282 15.13 -16.92 -11.19
CA ALA A 282 14.97 -18.28 -11.68
C ALA A 282 16.04 -19.23 -11.09
N GLU A 283 17.29 -18.81 -10.99
CA GLU A 283 18.38 -19.57 -10.39
C GLU A 283 18.11 -19.90 -8.92
N LEU A 284 17.70 -18.90 -8.14
CA LEU A 284 17.32 -19.06 -6.74
C LEU A 284 16.12 -20.01 -6.59
N ARG A 285 15.13 -19.91 -7.46
CA ARG A 285 13.95 -20.80 -7.46
C ARG A 285 14.34 -22.26 -7.72
N TRP A 286 15.32 -22.51 -8.58
CA TRP A 286 15.86 -23.84 -8.85
C TRP A 286 16.85 -24.33 -7.79
N GLY A 287 17.00 -23.59 -6.68
CA GLY A 287 17.84 -23.98 -5.55
C GLY A 287 19.32 -23.75 -5.77
N ARG A 288 19.72 -22.88 -6.72
CA ARG A 288 21.13 -22.45 -6.87
C ARG A 288 21.49 -21.47 -5.75
N ILE A 289 21.57 -22.01 -4.54
CA ILE A 289 21.93 -21.33 -3.31
C ILE A 289 23.09 -22.10 -2.71
N GLU A 290 24.23 -21.45 -2.53
CA GLU A 290 25.38 -22.05 -1.86
C GLU A 290 25.10 -22.25 -0.36
N ASP A 291 25.37 -23.44 0.17
CA ASP A 291 25.16 -23.73 1.60
C ASP A 291 25.95 -22.77 2.51
N SER A 292 27.20 -22.48 2.12
CA SER A 292 28.10 -21.55 2.80
C SER A 292 27.52 -20.14 2.92
N ALA A 293 26.73 -19.70 1.94
CA ALA A 293 26.07 -18.40 1.96
C ALA A 293 25.04 -18.30 3.09
N VAL A 294 24.19 -19.32 3.20
CA VAL A 294 23.16 -19.39 4.24
C VAL A 294 23.82 -19.47 5.62
N GLU A 295 24.81 -20.35 5.76
CA GLU A 295 25.56 -20.52 7.01
C GLU A 295 26.27 -19.24 7.46
N GLU A 296 26.84 -18.47 6.52
CA GLU A 296 27.47 -17.18 6.81
C GLU A 296 26.45 -16.15 7.33
N ILE A 297 25.28 -16.04 6.69
CA ILE A 297 24.21 -15.15 7.12
C ILE A 297 23.73 -15.53 8.52
N VAL A 298 23.46 -16.82 8.75
CA VAL A 298 23.04 -17.33 10.07
C VAL A 298 24.10 -17.03 11.12
N ARG A 299 25.39 -17.32 10.84
CA ARG A 299 26.50 -17.05 11.76
C ARG A 299 26.61 -15.57 12.09
N ARG A 300 26.56 -14.68 11.08
CA ARG A 300 26.58 -13.22 11.28
C ARG A 300 25.44 -12.78 12.20
N ARG A 301 24.22 -13.28 11.97
CA ARG A 301 23.07 -12.95 12.80
C ARG A 301 23.20 -13.46 14.22
N LEU A 302 23.76 -14.66 14.43
CA LEU A 302 24.04 -15.18 15.77
C LEU A 302 25.08 -14.32 16.51
N THR A 303 26.12 -13.84 15.83
CA THR A 303 27.08 -12.89 16.41
C THR A 303 26.44 -11.54 16.75
N ALA A 304 25.38 -11.13 16.05
CA ALA A 304 24.69 -9.87 16.35
C ALA A 304 24.06 -9.86 17.75
N PHE A 305 23.69 -11.01 18.32
CA PHE A 305 23.19 -11.10 19.70
C PHE A 305 24.23 -10.72 20.76
N GLU A 306 25.52 -10.73 20.40
CA GLU A 306 26.61 -10.33 21.28
C GLU A 306 26.79 -8.80 21.30
N GLN A 307 26.12 -8.08 20.40
CA GLN A 307 26.20 -6.62 20.29
C GLN A 307 25.18 -5.93 21.20
N PRO A 308 25.58 -4.90 21.97
CA PRO A 308 24.66 -4.15 22.84
C PRO A 308 23.47 -3.52 22.10
N GLU A 309 23.62 -3.21 20.81
CA GLU A 309 22.58 -2.56 19.98
C GLU A 309 21.45 -3.51 19.55
N PHE A 310 21.61 -4.81 19.75
CA PHE A 310 20.66 -5.81 19.27
C PHE A 310 19.28 -5.69 19.93
N GLU A 311 19.24 -5.45 21.24
CA GLU A 311 17.98 -5.29 21.97
C GLU A 311 17.18 -4.06 21.48
N VAL A 312 17.86 -2.97 21.15
CA VAL A 312 17.23 -1.78 20.56
C VAL A 312 16.61 -2.09 19.21
N THR A 313 17.30 -2.89 18.40
CA THR A 313 16.83 -3.31 17.07
C THR A 313 15.57 -4.17 17.18
N LEU A 314 15.51 -5.07 18.17
CA LEU A 314 14.35 -5.95 18.38
C LEU A 314 13.15 -5.25 19.02
N ALA A 315 13.37 -4.23 19.86
CA ALA A 315 12.30 -3.61 20.64
C ALA A 315 11.16 -3.06 19.78
N GLY A 316 11.47 -2.49 18.62
CA GLY A 316 10.45 -2.03 17.67
C GLY A 316 9.59 -3.19 17.14
N ALA A 317 10.21 -4.30 16.75
CA ALA A 317 9.53 -5.49 16.24
C ALA A 317 8.71 -6.18 17.35
N GLU A 318 9.27 -6.31 18.56
CA GLU A 318 8.57 -6.88 19.72
C GLU A 318 7.34 -6.05 20.09
N ALA A 319 7.46 -4.73 20.16
CA ALA A 319 6.34 -3.85 20.44
C ALA A 319 5.28 -3.90 19.34
N PHE A 320 5.68 -3.92 18.08
CA PHE A 320 4.77 -4.12 16.95
C PHE A 320 4.00 -5.44 17.07
N ASP A 321 4.70 -6.56 17.31
CA ASP A 321 4.08 -7.88 17.44
C ASP A 321 3.11 -7.95 18.61
N ARG A 322 3.49 -7.37 19.75
CA ARG A 322 2.61 -7.25 20.91
C ARG A 322 1.37 -6.40 20.63
N LEU A 323 1.52 -5.34 19.85
CA LEU A 323 0.44 -4.41 19.49
C LEU A 323 -0.60 -5.09 18.59
N ILE A 324 -0.15 -5.83 17.58
CA ILE A 324 -1.03 -6.48 16.61
C ILE A 324 -1.55 -7.85 17.08
N GLY A 325 -1.10 -8.33 18.24
CA GLY A 325 -1.48 -9.62 18.82
C GLY A 325 -0.75 -10.82 18.20
N ALA A 326 0.40 -10.59 17.57
CA ALA A 326 1.27 -11.65 17.06
C ALA A 326 2.06 -12.32 18.20
N THR A 327 2.60 -13.50 17.90
CA THR A 327 3.50 -14.19 18.81
C THR A 327 4.81 -13.41 18.92
N VAL A 328 5.10 -12.87 20.12
CA VAL A 328 6.38 -12.24 20.43
C VAL A 328 7.42 -13.34 20.71
N LEU A 329 8.49 -13.37 19.92
CA LEU A 329 9.62 -14.27 20.15
C LEU A 329 10.55 -13.70 21.21
N THR A 330 10.93 -14.51 22.21
CA THR A 330 12.04 -14.13 23.10
C THR A 330 13.37 -14.17 22.34
N THR A 331 14.36 -13.44 22.83
CA THR A 331 15.75 -13.49 22.30
C THR A 331 16.26 -14.92 22.18
N GLN A 332 15.98 -15.77 23.18
CA GLN A 332 16.37 -17.19 23.16
C GLN A 332 15.64 -17.99 22.07
N GLN A 333 14.33 -17.75 21.88
CA GLN A 333 13.56 -18.40 20.82
C GLN A 333 14.03 -17.94 19.44
N TYR A 334 14.27 -16.65 19.24
CA TYR A 334 14.78 -16.12 17.98
C TYR A 334 16.16 -16.70 17.65
N ARG A 335 17.05 -16.82 18.66
CA ARG A 335 18.35 -17.50 18.53
C ARG A 335 18.20 -18.97 18.18
N ALA A 336 17.35 -19.71 18.89
CA ALA A 336 17.10 -21.12 18.62
C ALA A 336 16.51 -21.34 17.22
N ASN A 337 15.62 -20.46 16.76
CA ASN A 337 15.10 -20.49 15.40
C ASN A 337 16.21 -20.28 14.37
N LEU A 338 17.16 -19.36 14.60
CA LEU A 338 18.30 -19.16 13.71
C LEU A 338 19.23 -20.38 13.68
N GLU A 339 19.53 -20.98 14.84
CA GLU A 339 20.37 -22.18 14.95
C GLU A 339 19.75 -23.40 14.27
N ALA A 340 18.42 -23.47 14.18
CA ALA A 340 17.70 -24.56 13.54
C ALA A 340 17.61 -24.44 12.00
N ILE A 341 17.93 -23.27 11.41
CA ILE A 341 17.82 -23.06 9.97
C ILE A 341 18.88 -23.88 9.23
N THR A 342 18.44 -24.67 8.26
CA THR A 342 19.32 -25.36 7.31
C THR A 342 19.28 -24.69 5.93
N PRO A 343 20.32 -24.88 5.09
CA PRO A 343 20.28 -24.43 3.69
C PRO A 343 19.10 -25.02 2.90
N ASP A 344 18.65 -26.24 3.22
CA ASP A 344 17.48 -26.86 2.56
C ASP A 344 16.16 -26.17 2.92
N ASP A 345 16.02 -25.67 4.15
CA ASP A 345 14.86 -24.87 4.56
C ASP A 345 14.79 -23.58 3.73
N VAL A 346 15.93 -22.91 3.55
CA VAL A 346 16.02 -21.67 2.76
C VAL A 346 15.75 -21.93 1.28
N ARG A 347 16.28 -23.02 0.70
CA ARG A 347 15.97 -23.42 -0.69
C ARG A 347 14.49 -23.71 -0.88
N SER A 348 13.89 -24.48 0.03
CA SER A 348 12.47 -24.83 -0.03
C SER A 348 11.60 -23.58 0.08
N LEU A 349 11.95 -22.66 0.98
CA LEU A 349 11.26 -21.38 1.11
C LEU A 349 11.44 -20.52 -0.14
N ALA A 350 12.67 -20.39 -0.67
CA ALA A 350 12.95 -19.64 -1.90
C ALA A 350 12.05 -20.10 -3.06
N ALA A 351 11.93 -21.42 -3.26
CA ALA A 351 11.05 -21.97 -4.29
C ALA A 351 9.58 -21.55 -4.08
N GLN A 352 9.07 -21.64 -2.85
CA GLN A 352 7.69 -21.24 -2.52
C GLN A 352 7.44 -19.75 -2.75
N VAL A 353 8.35 -18.88 -2.29
CA VAL A 353 8.22 -17.42 -2.46
C VAL A 353 8.23 -17.06 -3.95
N LEU A 354 9.15 -17.65 -4.70
CA LEU A 354 9.38 -17.32 -6.11
C LEU A 354 8.31 -17.93 -7.04
N ASP A 355 7.52 -18.91 -6.58
CA ASP A 355 6.35 -19.43 -7.29
C ASP A 355 5.10 -18.54 -7.16
N ASP A 356 5.12 -17.55 -6.27
CA ASP A 356 4.01 -16.60 -6.05
C ASP A 356 4.44 -15.13 -6.23
N LEU A 357 5.49 -14.89 -7.01
CA LEU A 357 6.08 -13.57 -7.20
C LEU A 357 5.25 -12.71 -8.17
N LEU A 358 4.94 -11.48 -7.76
CA LEU A 358 4.41 -10.45 -8.65
C LEU A 358 5.54 -9.47 -9.01
N VAL A 359 5.73 -9.21 -10.32
CA VAL A 359 6.83 -8.39 -10.84
C VAL A 359 6.31 -7.23 -11.67
N GLN A 360 6.77 -6.03 -11.38
CA GLN A 360 6.66 -4.88 -12.28
C GLN A 360 7.89 -4.84 -13.18
N VAL A 361 7.67 -4.79 -14.49
CA VAL A 361 8.72 -4.60 -15.50
C VAL A 361 8.56 -3.26 -16.22
N PRO A 362 9.62 -2.72 -16.87
CA PRO A 362 9.50 -1.48 -17.64
C PRO A 362 8.39 -1.53 -18.70
N ALA A 363 7.75 -0.39 -18.95
CA ALA A 363 6.70 -0.26 -19.95
C ALA A 363 7.18 -0.75 -21.33
N GLY A 364 6.31 -1.48 -22.03
CA GLY A 364 6.64 -2.07 -23.34
C GLY A 364 7.50 -3.33 -23.28
N THR A 365 7.81 -3.86 -22.10
CA THR A 365 8.51 -5.14 -21.93
C THR A 365 7.58 -6.23 -21.36
N ALA A 366 7.99 -7.49 -21.51
CA ALA A 366 7.27 -8.66 -21.02
C ALA A 366 8.24 -9.74 -20.55
N ILE A 367 7.78 -10.58 -19.62
CA ILE A 367 8.55 -11.69 -19.04
C ILE A 367 7.75 -13.01 -19.07
N ASP A 368 6.79 -13.13 -19.97
CA ASP A 368 6.01 -14.35 -20.22
C ASP A 368 6.91 -15.54 -20.62
N TRP A 369 8.00 -15.26 -21.33
CA TRP A 369 9.04 -16.24 -21.66
C TRP A 369 9.71 -16.89 -20.44
N ALA A 370 9.68 -16.23 -19.26
CA ALA A 370 10.18 -16.76 -17.99
C ALA A 370 9.08 -17.51 -17.19
N GLY A 371 7.89 -17.68 -17.78
CA GLY A 371 6.75 -18.38 -17.22
C GLY A 371 5.95 -17.56 -16.20
N TYR A 372 5.99 -16.24 -16.29
CA TYR A 372 5.09 -15.34 -15.59
C TYR A 372 3.83 -15.11 -16.43
N ALA A 373 2.66 -15.07 -15.80
CA ALA A 373 1.42 -14.66 -16.46
C ALA A 373 1.24 -13.14 -16.36
N GLU A 374 0.71 -12.49 -17.38
CA GLU A 374 0.33 -11.08 -17.26
C GLU A 374 -0.86 -10.96 -16.30
N VAL A 375 -0.87 -9.94 -15.44
CA VAL A 375 -2.00 -9.68 -14.54
C VAL A 375 -3.27 -9.43 -15.37
N PRO A 376 -4.43 -10.01 -15.01
CA PRO A 376 -5.66 -9.83 -15.79
C PRO A 376 -6.05 -8.36 -16.00
N ALA A 377 -6.10 -7.92 -17.26
CA ALA A 377 -6.53 -6.58 -17.64
C ALA A 377 -8.06 -6.43 -17.76
N PHE A 378 -8.79 -7.54 -17.85
CA PHE A 378 -10.23 -7.59 -18.12
C PHE A 378 -10.95 -8.57 -17.19
N SER A 379 -12.23 -8.29 -16.95
CA SER A 379 -13.11 -9.14 -16.16
C SER A 379 -13.48 -10.42 -16.92
N GLU A 380 -13.61 -11.53 -16.20
CA GLU A 380 -14.04 -12.82 -16.78
C GLU A 380 -15.54 -12.85 -17.14
N HIS A 381 -16.33 -11.92 -16.59
CA HIS A 381 -17.77 -11.83 -16.81
C HIS A 381 -18.25 -10.39 -17.07
N ARG A 382 -19.51 -10.30 -17.54
CA ARG A 382 -20.27 -9.05 -17.65
C ARG A 382 -21.69 -9.20 -17.10
N VAL A 383 -22.29 -8.08 -16.73
CA VAL A 383 -23.69 -8.04 -16.29
C VAL A 383 -24.63 -8.44 -17.42
N LYS A 384 -25.77 -9.02 -17.03
CA LYS A 384 -26.91 -9.18 -17.95
C LYS A 384 -27.60 -7.83 -18.10
N ALA A 385 -27.29 -7.13 -19.18
CA ALA A 385 -27.79 -5.79 -19.45
C ALA A 385 -29.33 -5.75 -19.49
N ASP A 386 -29.90 -4.77 -18.80
CA ASP A 386 -31.29 -4.34 -18.98
C ASP A 386 -31.41 -3.50 -20.26
N TRP A 387 -30.38 -2.71 -20.57
CA TRP A 387 -30.23 -1.93 -21.80
C TRP A 387 -28.76 -1.60 -22.08
N ILE A 388 -28.47 -1.13 -23.30
CA ILE A 388 -27.11 -0.84 -23.78
C ILE A 388 -26.99 0.63 -24.16
N ALA A 389 -25.95 1.31 -23.67
CA ALA A 389 -25.54 2.66 -24.09
C ALA A 389 -24.29 2.55 -24.97
N ALA A 390 -24.42 2.79 -26.26
CA ALA A 390 -23.27 2.78 -27.17
C ALA A 390 -22.32 3.96 -26.90
N SER A 391 -21.02 3.73 -27.08
CA SER A 391 -20.04 4.81 -27.18
C SER A 391 -20.28 5.63 -28.44
N LYS A 392 -20.00 6.93 -28.37
CA LYS A 392 -20.09 7.86 -29.50
C LYS A 392 -18.79 7.95 -30.29
N ASP A 393 -17.67 7.53 -29.71
CA ASP A 393 -16.32 7.72 -30.26
C ASP A 393 -15.69 6.44 -30.81
N ASP A 394 -16.12 5.28 -30.29
CA ASP A 394 -15.53 3.99 -30.64
C ASP A 394 -16.60 2.88 -30.65
N PRO A 395 -16.28 1.69 -31.20
CA PRO A 395 -17.21 0.56 -31.21
C PRO A 395 -17.25 -0.19 -29.86
N SER A 396 -17.30 0.53 -28.74
CA SER A 396 -17.56 -0.02 -27.40
C SER A 396 -18.96 0.35 -26.88
N ALA A 397 -19.42 -0.29 -25.81
CA ALA A 397 -20.69 0.03 -25.19
C ALA A 397 -20.71 -0.23 -23.68
N LEU A 398 -21.59 0.48 -22.98
CA LEU A 398 -21.95 0.21 -21.60
C LEU A 398 -23.19 -0.69 -21.55
N HIS A 399 -23.04 -1.84 -20.92
CA HIS A 399 -24.11 -2.75 -20.55
C HIS A 399 -24.61 -2.36 -19.17
N VAL A 400 -25.80 -1.75 -19.12
CA VAL A 400 -26.38 -1.19 -17.89
C VAL A 400 -27.39 -2.17 -17.31
N ALA A 401 -27.23 -2.54 -16.04
CA ALA A 401 -28.15 -3.39 -15.32
C ALA A 401 -28.43 -2.82 -13.93
N SER A 402 -29.55 -3.24 -13.32
CA SER A 402 -29.84 -2.96 -11.91
C SER A 402 -28.81 -3.54 -10.93
N THR A 403 -28.05 -4.56 -11.32
CA THR A 403 -27.04 -5.23 -10.48
C THR A 403 -25.63 -4.68 -10.65
N GLY A 404 -25.36 -3.92 -11.72
CA GLY A 404 -24.03 -3.41 -12.01
C GLY A 404 -23.90 -2.81 -13.40
N LEU A 405 -22.65 -2.50 -13.75
CA LEU A 405 -22.29 -1.91 -15.03
C LEU A 405 -21.13 -2.69 -15.64
N SER A 406 -21.21 -2.97 -16.94
CA SER A 406 -20.07 -3.49 -17.70
C SER A 406 -19.74 -2.60 -18.88
N TRP A 407 -18.48 -2.27 -19.05
CA TRP A 407 -17.95 -1.78 -20.33
C TRP A 407 -17.58 -2.97 -21.19
N VAL A 408 -17.93 -2.93 -22.48
CA VAL A 408 -17.61 -3.97 -23.46
C VAL A 408 -16.94 -3.33 -24.67
N GLY A 409 -15.70 -3.71 -24.92
CA GLY A 409 -14.88 -3.26 -26.04
C GLY A 409 -15.20 -3.96 -27.36
N GLN A 410 -14.55 -3.50 -28.43
CA GLN A 410 -14.77 -3.96 -29.80
C GLN A 410 -14.52 -5.47 -29.98
N HIS A 411 -13.51 -6.02 -29.30
CA HIS A 411 -13.10 -7.41 -29.44
C HIS A 411 -13.65 -8.29 -28.31
N GLY A 412 -14.61 -7.77 -27.55
CA GLY A 412 -15.28 -8.49 -26.46
C GLY A 412 -14.53 -8.40 -25.13
N GLU A 413 -13.49 -7.57 -25.04
CA GLU A 413 -12.90 -7.17 -23.77
C GLU A 413 -13.99 -6.57 -22.88
N GLN A 414 -13.91 -6.82 -21.58
CA GLN A 414 -14.95 -6.34 -20.67
C GLN A 414 -14.37 -5.95 -19.32
N ILE A 415 -14.92 -4.90 -18.74
CA ILE A 415 -14.66 -4.48 -17.36
C ILE A 415 -16.01 -4.38 -16.68
N THR A 416 -16.16 -5.04 -15.55
CA THR A 416 -17.44 -5.14 -14.84
C THR A 416 -17.28 -4.67 -13.40
N VAL A 417 -18.19 -3.80 -12.96
CA VAL A 417 -18.35 -3.49 -11.54
C VAL A 417 -19.79 -3.75 -11.14
N GLU A 418 -19.99 -4.77 -10.31
CA GLU A 418 -21.26 -5.03 -9.65
C GLU A 418 -21.46 -4.02 -8.51
N TYR A 419 -22.65 -3.43 -8.41
CA TYR A 419 -22.90 -2.40 -7.39
C TYR A 419 -22.76 -2.95 -5.96
N GLY A 420 -23.09 -4.24 -5.75
CA GLY A 420 -22.88 -4.93 -4.48
C GLY A 420 -21.41 -5.21 -4.14
N GLN A 421 -20.52 -5.16 -5.13
CA GLN A 421 -19.07 -5.30 -4.97
C GLN A 421 -18.32 -3.99 -5.20
N CYS A 422 -19.02 -2.85 -5.23
CA CYS A 422 -18.40 -1.55 -5.37
C CYS A 422 -17.68 -1.17 -4.05
N ALA A 423 -16.41 -0.78 -4.15
CA ALA A 423 -15.62 -0.26 -3.05
C ALA A 423 -15.78 1.26 -2.90
N ALA A 424 -15.90 1.98 -4.02
CA ALA A 424 -16.19 3.41 -4.06
C ALA A 424 -16.74 3.84 -5.42
N CYS A 425 -17.53 4.92 -5.44
CA CYS A 425 -17.93 5.62 -6.64
C CYS A 425 -17.46 7.07 -6.57
N LEU A 426 -16.51 7.44 -7.44
CA LEU A 426 -16.06 8.81 -7.57
C LEU A 426 -17.07 9.57 -8.44
N ALA A 427 -17.59 10.68 -7.93
CA ALA A 427 -18.66 11.45 -8.57
C ALA A 427 -18.26 12.91 -8.77
N TRP A 428 -18.23 13.33 -10.04
CA TRP A 428 -17.99 14.73 -10.42
C TRP A 428 -19.30 15.48 -10.70
N PRO A 429 -19.32 16.82 -10.49
CA PRO A 429 -20.48 17.66 -10.80
C PRO A 429 -20.90 17.66 -12.27
N ASP A 430 -19.99 17.40 -13.20
CA ASP A 430 -20.25 17.31 -14.64
C ASP A 430 -20.92 15.99 -15.07
N GLY A 431 -21.16 15.09 -14.11
CA GLY A 431 -21.81 13.80 -14.33
C GLY A 431 -20.85 12.63 -14.53
N ARG A 432 -19.52 12.83 -14.60
CA ARG A 432 -18.58 11.70 -14.63
C ARG A 432 -18.77 10.81 -13.40
N ARG A 433 -18.74 9.50 -13.62
CA ARG A 433 -18.71 8.48 -12.57
C ARG A 433 -17.52 7.55 -12.80
N THR A 434 -16.79 7.24 -11.74
CA THR A 434 -15.79 6.17 -11.77
C THR A 434 -16.10 5.18 -10.65
N LEU A 435 -16.45 3.97 -11.03
CA LEU A 435 -16.73 2.86 -10.12
C LEU A 435 -15.45 2.07 -9.89
N LEU A 436 -15.11 1.85 -8.63
CA LEU A 436 -14.03 0.97 -8.21
C LEU A 436 -14.64 -0.32 -7.65
N GLY A 437 -14.34 -1.46 -8.26
CA GLY A 437 -14.73 -2.78 -7.77
C GLY A 437 -13.80 -3.28 -6.66
N ARG A 438 -14.32 -4.12 -5.77
CA ARG A 438 -13.54 -4.84 -4.76
C ARG A 438 -12.54 -5.83 -5.37
N ASP A 439 -12.71 -6.14 -6.64
CA ASP A 439 -11.82 -6.93 -7.49
C ASP A 439 -10.73 -6.09 -8.18
N GLY A 440 -10.53 -4.85 -7.76
CA GLY A 440 -9.49 -3.96 -8.29
C GLY A 440 -9.82 -3.35 -9.66
N PHE A 441 -10.82 -3.86 -10.38
CA PHE A 441 -11.25 -3.28 -11.65
C PHE A 441 -11.89 -1.91 -11.45
N THR A 442 -11.62 -1.02 -12.40
CA THR A 442 -12.14 0.36 -12.38
C THR A 442 -12.86 0.65 -13.69
N LEU A 443 -14.10 1.14 -13.60
CA LEU A 443 -14.93 1.49 -14.75
C LEU A 443 -15.30 2.96 -14.67
N SER A 444 -14.91 3.74 -15.68
CA SER A 444 -15.28 5.16 -15.79
C SER A 444 -16.34 5.41 -16.85
N VAL A 445 -17.28 6.29 -16.54
CA VAL A 445 -18.35 6.76 -17.42
C VAL A 445 -18.19 8.26 -17.59
N GLU A 446 -17.93 8.67 -18.83
CA GLU A 446 -18.02 10.06 -19.27
C GLU A 446 -19.37 10.24 -19.99
N PRO A 447 -20.37 10.89 -19.37
CA PRO A 447 -21.74 10.93 -19.91
C PRO A 447 -21.85 11.65 -21.26
N THR A 448 -20.88 12.51 -21.58
CA THR A 448 -20.79 13.20 -22.88
C THR A 448 -20.45 12.23 -24.02
N LEU A 449 -19.70 11.16 -23.74
CA LEU A 449 -19.16 10.23 -24.74
C LEU A 449 -20.04 9.01 -24.99
N VAL A 450 -21.13 8.83 -24.24
CA VAL A 450 -22.03 7.68 -24.38
C VAL A 450 -23.45 8.12 -24.69
N GLU A 451 -24.17 7.31 -25.46
CA GLU A 451 -25.61 7.49 -25.67
C GLU A 451 -26.36 7.37 -24.34
N HIS A 452 -27.39 8.20 -24.15
CA HIS A 452 -28.16 8.22 -22.90
C HIS A 452 -27.31 8.36 -21.63
N GLY A 453 -26.18 9.08 -21.71
CA GLY A 453 -25.23 9.18 -20.59
C GLY A 453 -25.84 9.75 -19.32
N SER A 454 -26.81 10.66 -19.42
CA SER A 454 -27.50 11.19 -18.24
C SER A 454 -28.33 10.13 -17.51
N GLU A 455 -28.88 9.18 -18.26
CA GLU A 455 -29.65 8.05 -17.76
C GLU A 455 -28.74 6.98 -17.17
N VAL A 456 -27.55 6.74 -17.75
CA VAL A 456 -26.52 5.90 -17.14
C VAL A 456 -26.12 6.43 -15.77
N VAL A 457 -25.84 7.75 -15.67
CA VAL A 457 -25.45 8.37 -14.40
C VAL A 457 -26.55 8.26 -13.34
N LYS A 458 -27.81 8.49 -13.72
CA LYS A 458 -28.96 8.30 -12.81
C LYS A 458 -29.09 6.86 -12.33
N ALA A 459 -28.84 5.88 -13.20
CA ALA A 459 -28.88 4.47 -12.84
C ALA A 459 -27.80 4.13 -11.81
N ILE A 460 -26.58 4.64 -12.01
CA ILE A 460 -25.48 4.49 -11.05
C ILE A 460 -25.83 5.13 -9.70
N ASP A 461 -26.26 6.39 -9.71
CA ASP A 461 -26.57 7.15 -8.49
C ASP A 461 -27.73 6.55 -7.68
N ALA A 462 -28.67 5.88 -8.35
CA ALA A 462 -29.78 5.18 -7.69
C ALA A 462 -29.35 3.84 -7.07
N ALA A 463 -28.32 3.19 -7.61
CA ALA A 463 -27.92 1.85 -7.20
C ALA A 463 -26.74 1.84 -6.22
N VAL A 464 -25.83 2.81 -6.29
CA VAL A 464 -24.67 2.90 -5.40
C VAL A 464 -25.09 3.50 -4.05
N PRO A 465 -24.80 2.82 -2.92
CA PRO A 465 -25.06 3.37 -1.59
C PRO A 465 -24.38 4.74 -1.37
N PRO A 466 -25.07 5.75 -0.81
CA PRO A 466 -24.53 7.10 -0.66
C PRO A 466 -23.20 7.18 0.11
N GLN A 467 -22.97 6.27 1.06
CA GLN A 467 -21.74 6.20 1.85
C GLN A 467 -20.51 5.75 1.05
N LEU A 468 -20.68 5.16 -0.14
CA LEU A 468 -19.60 4.78 -1.04
C LEU A 468 -19.27 5.87 -2.06
N VAL A 469 -20.09 6.92 -2.12
CA VAL A 469 -19.89 8.02 -3.06
C VAL A 469 -18.84 8.98 -2.52
N VAL A 470 -17.82 9.23 -3.33
CA VAL A 470 -16.76 10.21 -3.08
C VAL A 470 -16.98 11.40 -3.99
N ARG A 471 -17.25 12.57 -3.41
CA ARG A 471 -17.50 13.78 -4.19
C ARG A 471 -16.19 14.41 -4.64
N MET A 472 -16.04 14.53 -5.95
CA MET A 472 -14.85 15.07 -6.58
C MET A 472 -15.02 16.56 -6.91
N ALA A 473 -13.91 17.29 -6.92
CA ALA A 473 -13.89 18.69 -7.34
C ALA A 473 -14.30 18.86 -8.82
N PRO A 474 -14.94 19.97 -9.20
CA PRO A 474 -15.27 20.24 -10.60
C PRO A 474 -14.01 20.31 -11.46
N ARG A 475 -14.08 19.75 -12.67
CA ARG A 475 -13.04 19.86 -13.70
C ARG A 475 -13.18 21.17 -14.47
N SER A 476 -12.11 21.63 -15.12
CA SER A 476 -12.25 22.71 -16.10
C SER A 476 -13.13 22.23 -17.27
N PRO A 477 -13.92 23.11 -17.91
CA PRO A 477 -14.73 22.74 -19.06
C PRO A 477 -13.91 22.10 -20.19
N ASP A 478 -12.68 22.57 -20.41
CA ASP A 478 -11.77 22.05 -21.44
C ASP A 478 -11.25 20.63 -21.13
N ALA A 479 -11.34 20.19 -19.87
CA ALA A 479 -10.98 18.84 -19.44
C ALA A 479 -12.17 17.87 -19.47
N VAL A 480 -13.37 18.32 -19.87
CA VAL A 480 -14.55 17.47 -20.06
C VAL A 480 -14.54 16.96 -21.51
N PRO A 481 -14.34 15.65 -21.73
CA PRO A 481 -14.28 15.09 -23.09
C PRO A 481 -15.54 15.39 -23.88
N GLN A 482 -15.37 15.72 -25.16
CA GLN A 482 -16.46 15.87 -26.12
C GLN A 482 -16.26 14.84 -27.23
N PRO A 483 -17.35 14.31 -27.81
CA PRO A 483 -17.24 13.33 -28.87
C PRO A 483 -16.52 13.92 -30.09
N GLU A 484 -15.78 13.08 -30.82
CA GLU A 484 -15.11 13.54 -32.04
C GLU A 484 -16.15 14.01 -33.07
N PRO A 485 -15.93 15.17 -33.74
CA PRO A 485 -16.82 15.60 -34.81
C PRO A 485 -16.85 14.55 -35.92
N GLN A 486 -18.01 13.94 -36.17
CA GLN A 486 -18.18 13.04 -37.30
C GLN A 486 -17.73 13.74 -38.59
N GLN A 487 -16.66 13.23 -39.22
CA GLN A 487 -16.24 13.71 -40.54
C GLN A 487 -17.39 13.44 -41.51
N ALA A 488 -17.94 14.51 -42.09
CA ALA A 488 -19.01 14.38 -43.07
C ALA A 488 -18.55 13.45 -44.21
N PRO A 489 -19.37 12.49 -44.65
CA PRO A 489 -19.01 11.61 -45.73
C PRO A 489 -18.65 12.44 -46.97
N PRO A 490 -17.58 12.09 -47.72
CA PRO A 490 -17.18 12.84 -48.90
C PRO A 490 -18.37 12.90 -49.87
N PRO A 491 -18.66 14.07 -50.47
CA PRO A 491 -19.83 14.24 -51.31
C PRO A 491 -19.79 13.22 -52.46
N GLU A 492 -20.89 12.49 -52.64
CA GLU A 492 -21.05 11.53 -53.74
C GLU A 492 -20.69 12.21 -55.07
N ARG A 493 -19.63 11.73 -55.72
CA ARG A 493 -19.31 12.15 -57.09
C ARG A 493 -20.45 11.67 -57.99
N LYS A 494 -21.38 12.58 -58.32
CA LYS A 494 -22.39 12.37 -59.36
C LYS A 494 -21.70 11.93 -60.65
N GLY A 495 -21.82 10.65 -60.99
CA GLY A 495 -21.23 10.05 -62.19
C GLY A 495 -21.71 10.78 -63.44
N TRP A 496 -20.77 11.36 -64.18
CA TRP A 496 -21.02 11.99 -65.47
C TRP A 496 -21.30 10.87 -66.49
N ARG A 497 -22.58 10.63 -66.80
CA ARG A 497 -22.98 9.77 -67.92
C ARG A 497 -22.49 10.40 -69.23
N ARG A 498 -21.38 9.89 -69.78
CA ARG A 498 -21.00 10.16 -71.18
C ARG A 498 -22.06 9.59 -72.11
N ARG A 499 -22.78 10.46 -72.81
CA ARG A 499 -23.57 10.10 -74.00
C ARG A 499 -22.60 9.62 -75.10
N ARG A 500 -22.85 8.43 -75.64
CA ARG A 500 -22.22 7.97 -76.89
C ARG A 500 -22.81 8.78 -78.05
N GLY A 501 -21.94 9.38 -78.85
CA GLY A 501 -22.22 9.84 -80.21
C GLY A 501 -21.35 9.03 -81.16
#